data_AF-A0A5K8A8I5-F1
#
_entry.id   AF-A0A5K8A8I5-F1
#
_cell.length_a   1.000
_cell.length_b   1.000
_cell.length_c   1.000
_cell.angle_alpha   90.00
_cell.angle_beta   90.00
_cell.angle_gamma   90.00
#
_symmetry.space_group_name_H-M   'P 1'
#
loop_
_entity.id
_entity.type
_entity.pdbx_description
1 polymer ?
#
loop_
_entity_poly.entity_id
_entity_poly.type
_entity_poly.pdbx_seq_one_letter_code
_entity_poly.pdbx_strand_id
1 'polypeptide(L)'
;MRFRPCIDLHAGMVKQIVGATLSDDAAGHPQTNFQAEKPAAWFADRYRRDHLTGGHVIQLGPGNAEAARAALAGWPGGLQIGGGVNIDNAADWLDAGASHVIVTSWVFHDGRIHMERLRQLTHKIGKTRLVLDLSCRRRDNAYLVATDRWQTFTSEAVTYALMDRLAACCDEFLIHAVDVEGRCAGIETDLVAYLGGWQGLPVTYAGGIASQADIDRIESLGSGNIDFTVGSALDIFGGHGLRYAELAKRYGPSDRPDQVDI
;
A
#
# COMPACT_ATOMS: atom_id res chain seq x y z
N MET A 1 -3.27 14.37 -6.33
CA MET A 1 -2.96 13.75 -5.03
C MET A 1 -4.24 13.30 -4.36
N ARG A 2 -4.27 12.04 -3.92
CA ARG A 2 -5.40 11.39 -3.24
C ARG A 2 -4.90 10.74 -1.95
N PHE A 3 -5.79 10.68 -0.95
CA PHE A 3 -5.61 9.81 0.20
C PHE A 3 -6.06 8.39 -0.16
N ARG A 4 -5.15 7.43 -0.09
CA ARG A 4 -5.38 6.00 -0.34
C ARG A 4 -5.37 5.25 0.99
N PRO A 5 -6.53 4.86 1.55
CA PRO A 5 -6.57 4.21 2.86
C PRO A 5 -5.99 2.79 2.82
N CYS A 6 -5.50 2.27 3.94
CA CYS A 6 -4.94 0.90 4.01
C CYS A 6 -5.70 0.01 5.01
N ILE A 7 -5.60 -1.31 4.82
CA ILE A 7 -6.03 -2.33 5.79
C ILE A 7 -4.96 -3.42 5.83
N ASP A 8 -4.09 -3.36 6.82
CA ASP A 8 -3.05 -4.37 7.01
C ASP A 8 -3.60 -5.52 7.86
N LEU A 9 -3.51 -6.74 7.33
CA LEU A 9 -4.05 -7.95 7.94
C LEU A 9 -2.92 -8.86 8.41
N HIS A 10 -2.98 -9.30 9.65
CA HIS A 10 -2.09 -10.33 10.18
C HIS A 10 -2.87 -11.29 11.06
N ALA A 11 -2.83 -12.59 10.73
CA ALA A 11 -3.62 -13.65 11.36
C ALA A 11 -5.13 -13.33 11.40
N GLY A 12 -5.66 -12.78 10.30
CA GLY A 12 -7.09 -12.48 10.14
C GLY A 12 -7.56 -11.20 10.83
N MET A 13 -6.66 -10.50 11.52
CA MET A 13 -6.98 -9.27 12.26
C MET A 13 -6.36 -8.05 11.60
N VAL A 14 -7.04 -6.91 11.66
CA VAL A 14 -6.48 -5.63 11.24
C VAL A 14 -5.42 -5.20 12.26
N LYS A 15 -4.18 -5.05 11.83
CA LYS A 15 -3.05 -4.68 12.68
C LYS A 15 -2.18 -3.62 12.02
N GLN A 16 -1.68 -2.68 12.79
CA GLN A 16 -0.59 -1.82 12.35
C GLN A 16 0.70 -2.36 12.92
N ILE A 17 1.61 -2.78 12.03
CA ILE A 17 2.90 -3.42 12.38
C ILE A 17 4.04 -2.47 12.03
N VAL A 18 5.07 -2.42 12.88
CA VAL A 18 6.32 -1.73 12.54
C VAL A 18 7.09 -2.58 11.54
N GLY A 19 7.32 -2.06 10.32
CA GLY A 19 7.82 -2.87 9.21
C GLY A 19 9.10 -3.65 9.54
N ALA A 20 10.10 -3.02 10.15
CA ALA A 20 11.38 -3.66 10.47
C ALA A 20 11.32 -4.87 11.45
N THR A 21 10.14 -5.27 11.97
CA THR A 21 9.99 -6.35 12.97
C THR A 21 9.34 -7.63 12.45
N LEU A 22 9.00 -7.69 11.17
CA LEU A 22 8.44 -8.90 10.54
C LEU A 22 9.56 -9.94 10.28
N SER A 23 9.53 -11.08 11.01
CA SER A 23 10.42 -12.23 10.83
C SER A 23 9.64 -13.55 10.76
N ASP A 24 10.17 -14.55 10.05
CA ASP A 24 9.64 -15.93 10.02
C ASP A 24 10.05 -16.77 11.24
N ASP A 25 10.97 -16.29 12.06
CA ASP A 25 11.37 -17.00 13.26
C ASP A 25 10.21 -16.95 14.27
N ALA A 26 9.63 -18.12 14.54
CA ALA A 26 8.52 -18.34 15.47
C ALA A 26 8.76 -17.84 16.92
N ALA A 27 9.95 -17.30 17.21
CA ALA A 27 10.33 -16.69 18.48
C ALA A 27 10.04 -15.17 18.55
N GLY A 28 9.81 -14.48 17.43
CA GLY A 28 9.58 -13.04 17.39
C GLY A 28 8.14 -12.70 17.00
N HIS A 29 7.33 -12.21 17.94
CA HIS A 29 6.07 -11.56 17.57
C HIS A 29 6.39 -10.20 16.90
N PRO A 30 5.80 -9.89 15.73
CA PRO A 30 5.99 -8.59 15.11
C PRO A 30 5.52 -7.49 16.07
N GLN A 31 6.30 -6.42 16.18
CA GLN A 31 5.94 -5.29 17.02
C GLN A 31 4.67 -4.66 16.45
N THR A 32 3.58 -4.83 17.18
CA THR A 32 2.26 -4.36 16.81
C THR A 32 2.03 -3.02 17.48
N ASN A 33 1.88 -1.96 16.68
CA ASN A 33 1.48 -0.64 17.17
C ASN A 33 0.01 -0.65 17.60
N PHE A 34 -0.82 -1.42 16.89
CA PHE A 34 -2.26 -1.49 17.13
C PHE A 34 -2.85 -2.79 16.59
N GLN A 35 -3.82 -3.35 17.31
CA GLN A 35 -4.71 -4.38 16.81
C GLN A 35 -6.15 -3.87 16.92
N ALA A 36 -6.87 -3.84 15.81
CA ALA A 36 -8.24 -3.35 15.81
C ALA A 36 -9.19 -4.36 16.47
N GLU A 37 -10.15 -3.85 17.23
CA GLU A 37 -11.32 -4.62 17.66
C GLU A 37 -12.32 -4.83 16.52
N LYS A 38 -12.34 -3.89 15.56
CA LYS A 38 -13.26 -3.94 14.42
C LYS A 38 -12.74 -4.88 13.33
N PRO A 39 -13.61 -5.63 12.65
CA PRO A 39 -13.22 -6.50 11.54
C PRO A 39 -12.84 -5.70 10.29
N ALA A 40 -12.10 -6.31 9.38
CA ALA A 40 -11.65 -5.68 8.13
C ALA A 40 -12.80 -5.10 7.28
N ALA A 41 -13.95 -5.78 7.24
CA ALA A 41 -15.15 -5.31 6.54
C ALA A 41 -15.69 -3.98 7.08
N TRP A 42 -15.51 -3.69 8.38
CA TRP A 42 -15.93 -2.42 8.96
C TRP A 42 -15.12 -1.24 8.41
N PHE A 43 -13.81 -1.42 8.24
CA PHE A 43 -12.94 -0.41 7.63
C PHE A 43 -13.27 -0.20 6.16
N ALA A 44 -13.48 -1.29 5.41
CA ALA A 44 -13.90 -1.22 4.01
C ALA A 44 -15.24 -0.48 3.83
N ASP A 45 -16.24 -0.79 4.66
CA ASP A 45 -17.53 -0.09 4.64
C ASP A 45 -17.39 1.41 5.00
N ARG A 46 -16.48 1.76 5.89
CA ARG A 46 -16.18 3.15 6.21
C ARG A 46 -15.56 3.88 5.01
N TYR A 47 -14.53 3.31 4.39
CA TYR A 47 -13.90 3.86 3.18
C TYR A 47 -14.90 3.99 2.03
N ARG A 48 -15.82 3.02 1.93
CA ARG A 48 -16.95 3.05 1.03
C ARG A 48 -17.86 4.26 1.23
N ARG A 49 -18.32 4.48 2.46
CA ARG A 49 -19.19 5.62 2.79
C ARG A 49 -18.52 6.96 2.53
N ASP A 50 -17.20 7.00 2.65
CA ASP A 50 -16.39 8.19 2.36
C ASP A 50 -15.92 8.26 0.89
N HIS A 51 -16.32 7.30 0.05
CA HIS A 51 -15.97 7.19 -1.37
C HIS A 51 -14.45 7.21 -1.65
N LEU A 52 -13.65 6.67 -0.73
CA LEU A 52 -12.21 6.55 -0.89
C LEU A 52 -11.87 5.30 -1.70
N THR A 53 -11.25 5.47 -2.87
CA THR A 53 -10.94 4.39 -3.81
C THR A 53 -9.45 4.18 -4.03
N GLY A 54 -9.08 2.97 -4.42
CA GLY A 54 -7.69 2.52 -4.58
C GLY A 54 -6.90 2.49 -3.27
N GLY A 55 -7.59 2.44 -2.14
CA GLY A 55 -6.99 1.97 -0.91
C GLY A 55 -6.61 0.49 -1.01
N HIS A 56 -5.68 0.03 -0.19
CA HIS A 56 -5.13 -1.33 -0.30
C HIS A 56 -5.33 -2.16 0.96
N VAL A 57 -5.68 -3.43 0.76
CA VAL A 57 -5.65 -4.46 1.79
C VAL A 57 -4.35 -5.24 1.63
N ILE A 58 -3.54 -5.36 2.68
CA ILE A 58 -2.24 -6.07 2.62
C ILE A 58 -2.27 -7.27 3.55
N GLN A 59 -2.04 -8.45 2.99
CA GLN A 59 -1.95 -9.70 3.74
C GLN A 59 -0.51 -9.91 4.23
N LEU A 60 -0.28 -9.66 5.52
CA LEU A 60 0.99 -9.89 6.20
C LEU A 60 1.00 -11.31 6.76
N GLY A 61 1.51 -12.25 5.96
CA GLY A 61 1.60 -13.67 6.31
C GLY A 61 0.30 -14.47 6.10
N PRO A 62 0.25 -15.73 6.57
CA PRO A 62 -0.89 -16.63 6.38
C PRO A 62 -2.08 -16.27 7.27
N GLY A 63 -3.24 -16.89 7.00
CA GLY A 63 -4.45 -16.76 7.82
C GLY A 63 -5.29 -15.51 7.56
N ASN A 64 -4.97 -14.74 6.52
CA ASN A 64 -5.64 -13.46 6.23
C ASN A 64 -6.78 -13.56 5.20
N ALA A 65 -6.96 -14.72 4.55
CA ALA A 65 -7.79 -14.81 3.35
C ALA A 65 -9.27 -14.48 3.59
N GLU A 66 -9.86 -14.97 4.68
CA GLU A 66 -11.25 -14.70 5.03
C GLU A 66 -11.48 -13.20 5.31
N ALA A 67 -10.63 -12.60 6.13
CA ALA A 67 -10.70 -11.18 6.45
C ALA A 67 -10.48 -10.29 5.21
N ALA A 68 -9.56 -10.68 4.32
CA ALA A 68 -9.34 -9.97 3.05
C ALA A 68 -10.59 -10.02 2.17
N ARG A 69 -11.20 -11.20 1.98
CA ARG A 69 -12.45 -11.33 1.20
C ARG A 69 -13.59 -10.52 1.83
N ALA A 70 -13.69 -10.49 3.16
CA ALA A 70 -14.69 -9.69 3.85
C ALA A 70 -14.49 -8.17 3.63
N ALA A 71 -13.24 -7.68 3.60
CA ALA A 71 -12.93 -6.30 3.25
C ALA A 71 -13.31 -5.98 1.79
N LEU A 72 -12.92 -6.84 0.85
CA LEU A 72 -13.24 -6.66 -0.58
C LEU A 72 -14.74 -6.66 -0.84
N ALA A 73 -15.50 -7.55 -0.18
CA ALA A 73 -16.95 -7.57 -0.26
C ALA A 73 -17.62 -6.33 0.34
N GLY A 74 -16.97 -5.67 1.31
CA GLY A 74 -17.44 -4.41 1.91
C GLY A 74 -17.33 -3.20 0.99
N TRP A 75 -16.43 -3.22 -0.01
CA TRP A 75 -16.26 -2.15 -1.02
C TRP A 75 -15.82 -2.75 -2.38
N PRO A 76 -16.72 -3.48 -3.08
CA PRO A 76 -16.37 -4.13 -4.35
C PRO A 76 -15.90 -3.14 -5.39
N GLY A 77 -14.76 -3.41 -6.02
CA GLY A 77 -14.13 -2.56 -7.02
C GLY A 77 -13.49 -1.29 -6.46
N GLY A 78 -13.45 -1.12 -5.13
CA GLY A 78 -12.91 0.10 -4.52
C GLY A 78 -11.60 -0.09 -3.75
N LEU A 79 -11.26 -1.33 -3.36
CA LEU A 79 -9.98 -1.67 -2.71
C LEU A 79 -9.07 -2.49 -3.64
N GLN A 80 -7.76 -2.40 -3.43
CA GLN A 80 -6.73 -3.25 -4.00
C GLN A 80 -6.33 -4.32 -2.98
N ILE A 81 -5.69 -5.42 -3.41
CA ILE A 81 -5.25 -6.51 -2.51
C ILE A 81 -3.81 -6.94 -2.81
N GLY A 82 -2.96 -6.97 -1.78
CA GLY A 82 -1.58 -7.43 -1.84
C GLY A 82 -1.24 -8.45 -0.77
N GLY A 83 -0.05 -9.04 -0.88
CA GLY A 83 0.46 -10.08 0.04
C GLY A 83 0.17 -11.50 -0.47
N GLY A 84 1.22 -12.17 -0.96
CA GLY A 84 1.12 -13.55 -1.48
C GLY A 84 0.38 -13.68 -2.82
N VAL A 85 0.12 -12.57 -3.53
CA VAL A 85 -0.46 -12.57 -4.88
C VAL A 85 0.52 -13.20 -5.87
N ASN A 86 0.00 -14.11 -6.70
CA ASN A 86 0.71 -14.78 -7.77
C ASN A 86 -0.25 -15.11 -8.93
N ILE A 87 0.26 -15.72 -10.00
CA ILE A 87 -0.55 -16.04 -11.18
C ILE A 87 -1.73 -16.97 -10.87
N ASP A 88 -1.62 -17.84 -9.87
CA ASP A 88 -2.63 -18.86 -9.58
C ASP A 88 -3.83 -18.25 -8.84
N ASN A 89 -3.60 -17.27 -7.96
CA ASN A 89 -4.66 -16.67 -7.14
C ASN A 89 -5.13 -15.28 -7.58
N ALA A 90 -4.44 -14.61 -8.50
CA ALA A 90 -4.75 -13.23 -8.86
C ALA A 90 -6.18 -13.04 -9.40
N ALA A 91 -6.68 -13.97 -10.22
CA ALA A 91 -8.04 -13.91 -10.75
C ALA A 91 -9.09 -14.03 -9.62
N ASP A 92 -8.90 -14.99 -8.71
CA ASP A 92 -9.81 -15.24 -7.58
C ASP A 92 -9.95 -14.02 -6.65
N TRP A 93 -8.92 -13.18 -6.56
CA TRP A 93 -8.94 -11.94 -5.80
C TRP A 93 -9.72 -10.83 -6.49
N LEU A 94 -9.58 -10.71 -7.81
CA LEU A 94 -10.38 -9.79 -8.62
C LEU A 94 -11.86 -10.19 -8.56
N ASP A 95 -12.16 -11.49 -8.71
CA ASP A 95 -13.52 -12.03 -8.59
C ASP A 95 -14.11 -11.83 -7.20
N ALA A 96 -13.27 -11.77 -6.16
CA ALA A 96 -13.69 -11.45 -4.80
C ALA A 96 -14.02 -9.97 -4.57
N GLY A 97 -13.87 -9.11 -5.58
CA GLY A 97 -14.19 -7.69 -5.51
C GLY A 97 -12.99 -6.77 -5.40
N ALA A 98 -11.75 -7.24 -5.56
CA ALA A 98 -10.61 -6.35 -5.69
C ALA A 98 -10.66 -5.58 -7.01
N SER A 99 -10.39 -4.28 -6.94
CA SER A 99 -10.17 -3.44 -8.13
C SER A 99 -8.90 -3.84 -8.87
N HIS A 100 -7.84 -4.11 -8.11
CA HIS A 100 -6.53 -4.50 -8.58
C HIS A 100 -5.91 -5.51 -7.62
N VAL A 101 -5.00 -6.32 -8.14
CA VAL A 101 -4.06 -7.07 -7.31
C VAL A 101 -2.72 -6.34 -7.28
N ILE A 102 -2.06 -6.37 -6.13
CA ILE A 102 -0.75 -5.80 -5.86
C ILE A 102 0.26 -6.94 -5.79
N VAL A 103 1.29 -6.90 -6.64
CA VAL A 103 2.33 -7.93 -6.67
C VAL A 103 3.69 -7.37 -6.31
N THR A 104 4.42 -8.13 -5.49
CA THR A 104 5.75 -7.79 -4.98
C THR A 104 6.69 -8.98 -5.21
N SER A 105 6.86 -9.86 -4.21
CA SER A 105 7.87 -10.94 -4.19
C SER A 105 7.69 -12.05 -5.23
N TRP A 106 6.52 -12.18 -5.86
CA TRP A 106 6.34 -13.18 -6.93
C TRP A 106 7.04 -12.77 -8.23
N VAL A 107 7.05 -11.46 -8.54
CA VAL A 107 7.75 -10.92 -9.72
C VAL A 107 9.16 -10.43 -9.39
N PHE A 108 9.43 -10.01 -8.15
CA PHE A 108 10.78 -9.74 -7.65
C PHE A 108 11.28 -10.95 -6.86
N HIS A 109 12.09 -11.78 -7.50
CA HIS A 109 12.59 -13.04 -6.94
C HIS A 109 14.06 -13.21 -7.30
N ASP A 110 14.82 -13.96 -6.51
CA ASP A 110 16.27 -14.16 -6.68
C ASP A 110 17.05 -12.84 -6.87
N GLY A 111 16.64 -11.79 -6.16
CA GLY A 111 17.29 -10.48 -6.20
C GLY A 111 17.11 -9.69 -7.50
N ARG A 112 16.12 -10.00 -8.34
CA ARG A 112 15.84 -9.28 -9.61
C ARG A 112 14.38 -9.35 -10.01
N ILE A 113 13.98 -8.58 -11.02
CA ILE A 113 12.65 -8.73 -11.60
C ILE A 113 12.58 -9.85 -12.64
N HIS A 114 11.57 -10.70 -12.54
CA HIS A 114 11.24 -11.76 -13.49
C HIS A 114 10.19 -11.24 -14.49
N MET A 115 10.66 -10.58 -15.54
CA MET A 115 9.78 -9.99 -16.58
C MET A 115 8.84 -11.01 -17.23
N GLU A 116 9.24 -12.27 -17.33
CA GLU A 116 8.38 -13.33 -17.88
C GLU A 116 7.17 -13.61 -16.97
N ARG A 117 7.39 -13.73 -15.65
CA ARG A 117 6.29 -13.86 -14.67
C ARG A 117 5.35 -12.66 -14.73
N LEU A 118 5.92 -11.45 -14.79
CA LEU A 118 5.14 -10.21 -14.91
C LEU A 118 4.28 -10.22 -16.17
N ARG A 119 4.84 -10.56 -17.34
CA ARG A 119 4.08 -10.65 -18.60
C ARG A 119 2.97 -11.68 -18.55
N GLN A 120 3.22 -12.86 -17.97
CA GLN A 120 2.21 -13.90 -17.82
C GLN A 120 1.04 -13.42 -16.95
N LEU A 121 1.34 -12.76 -15.83
CA LEU A 121 0.32 -12.18 -14.96
C LEU A 121 -0.46 -11.07 -15.68
N THR A 122 0.23 -10.10 -16.29
CA THR A 122 -0.39 -9.04 -17.07
C THR A 122 -1.28 -9.58 -18.18
N HIS A 123 -0.87 -10.65 -18.87
CA HIS A 123 -1.68 -11.32 -19.89
C HIS A 123 -2.94 -11.97 -19.30
N LYS A 124 -2.82 -12.60 -18.12
CA LYS A 124 -3.93 -13.29 -17.45
C LYS A 124 -5.00 -12.33 -16.94
N ILE A 125 -4.63 -11.22 -16.28
CA ILE A 125 -5.59 -10.34 -15.59
C ILE A 125 -5.80 -8.97 -16.26
N GLY A 126 -4.92 -8.60 -17.19
CA GLY A 126 -4.85 -7.28 -17.82
C GLY A 126 -4.04 -6.28 -16.99
N LYS A 127 -3.29 -5.39 -17.67
CA LYS A 127 -2.46 -4.38 -16.98
C LYS A 127 -3.26 -3.42 -16.11
N THR A 128 -4.49 -3.09 -16.51
CA THR A 128 -5.40 -2.16 -15.81
C THR A 128 -6.00 -2.71 -14.52
N ARG A 129 -5.53 -3.88 -14.05
CA ARG A 129 -5.91 -4.52 -12.80
C ARG A 129 -4.70 -4.98 -11.99
N LEU A 130 -3.51 -4.51 -12.36
CA LEU A 130 -2.24 -4.85 -11.71
C LEU A 130 -1.58 -3.60 -11.14
N VAL A 131 -1.23 -3.65 -9.86
CA VAL A 131 -0.34 -2.69 -9.20
C VAL A 131 0.98 -3.39 -8.91
N LEU A 132 2.09 -2.70 -9.16
CA LEU A 132 3.41 -3.17 -8.74
C LEU A 132 3.81 -2.46 -7.45
N ASP A 133 4.06 -3.24 -6.41
CA ASP A 133 4.64 -2.73 -5.18
C ASP A 133 6.17 -2.78 -5.27
N LEU A 134 6.78 -1.60 -5.22
CA LEU A 134 8.22 -1.41 -5.18
C LEU A 134 8.62 -0.99 -3.76
N SER A 135 8.48 -1.93 -2.83
CA SER A 135 9.03 -1.79 -1.48
C SER A 135 10.51 -1.51 -1.56
N CYS A 136 10.96 -0.35 -1.11
CA CYS A 136 12.33 0.11 -1.34
C CYS A 136 13.02 0.53 -0.04
N ARG A 137 14.34 0.35 -0.06
CA ARG A 137 15.24 0.71 1.04
C ARG A 137 16.43 1.49 0.51
N ARG A 138 16.89 2.47 1.27
CA ARG A 138 18.06 3.25 0.87
C ARG A 138 19.31 2.40 1.07
N ARG A 139 20.11 2.26 0.02
CA ARG A 139 21.45 1.69 0.08
C ARG A 139 22.39 2.64 -0.64
N ASP A 140 23.32 3.21 0.11
CA ASP A 140 24.22 4.26 -0.36
C ASP A 140 23.43 5.45 -0.95
N ASN A 141 23.59 5.72 -2.24
CA ASN A 141 22.92 6.80 -2.97
C ASN A 141 21.74 6.32 -3.84
N ALA A 142 21.23 5.11 -3.61
CA ALA A 142 20.13 4.54 -4.38
C ALA A 142 19.02 3.97 -3.49
N TYR A 143 17.79 3.97 -4.01
CA TYR A 143 16.67 3.23 -3.44
C TYR A 143 16.54 1.91 -4.19
N LEU A 144 16.82 0.81 -3.51
CA LEU A 144 16.76 -0.54 -4.07
C LEU A 144 15.46 -1.22 -3.66
N VAL A 145 14.84 -1.96 -4.58
CA VAL A 145 13.69 -2.79 -4.26
C VAL A 145 14.14 -3.89 -3.28
N ALA A 146 13.38 -4.10 -2.22
CA ALA A 146 13.61 -5.09 -1.20
C ALA A 146 12.43 -6.08 -1.12
N THR A 147 12.73 -7.37 -0.99
CA THR A 147 11.77 -8.47 -0.93
C THR A 147 11.88 -9.23 0.40
N ASP A 148 11.07 -10.26 0.57
CA ASP A 148 11.07 -11.14 1.75
C ASP A 148 10.89 -10.37 3.07
N ARG A 149 9.81 -9.58 3.17
CA ARG A 149 9.58 -8.64 4.28
C ARG A 149 10.76 -7.70 4.49
N TRP A 150 11.30 -7.22 3.37
CA TRP A 150 12.34 -6.20 3.31
C TRP A 150 13.72 -6.63 3.82
N GLN A 151 13.91 -7.94 4.02
CA GLN A 151 15.17 -8.52 4.48
C GLN A 151 16.17 -8.70 3.33
N THR A 152 15.67 -8.93 2.11
CA THR A 152 16.51 -9.22 0.93
C THR A 152 16.54 -8.02 -0.01
N PHE A 153 17.70 -7.41 -0.22
CA PHE A 153 17.88 -6.41 -1.27
C PHE A 153 17.93 -7.08 -2.65
N THR A 154 17.21 -6.52 -3.62
CA THR A 154 17.38 -6.84 -5.04
C THR A 154 18.45 -5.95 -5.67
N SER A 155 18.82 -6.28 -6.91
CA SER A 155 19.66 -5.46 -7.78
C SER A 155 18.86 -4.39 -8.55
N GLU A 156 17.53 -4.34 -8.39
CA GLU A 156 16.66 -3.39 -9.09
C GLU A 156 16.59 -2.08 -8.30
N ALA A 157 17.20 -1.02 -8.85
CA ALA A 157 17.06 0.33 -8.32
C ALA A 157 15.78 0.99 -8.83
N VAL A 158 15.03 1.64 -7.93
CA VAL A 158 13.86 2.46 -8.26
C VAL A 158 14.35 3.68 -9.03
N THR A 159 14.29 3.58 -10.36
CA THR A 159 14.73 4.60 -11.31
C THR A 159 13.62 4.87 -12.32
N TYR A 160 13.60 6.04 -12.95
CA TYR A 160 12.63 6.33 -14.01
C TYR A 160 12.68 5.29 -15.14
N ALA A 161 13.87 4.85 -15.54
CA ALA A 161 14.02 3.81 -16.56
C ALA A 161 13.39 2.46 -16.14
N LEU A 162 13.52 2.08 -14.86
CA LEU A 162 12.83 0.91 -14.33
C LEU A 162 11.31 1.14 -14.35
N MET A 163 10.83 2.28 -13.84
CA MET A 163 9.40 2.60 -13.77
C MET A 163 8.75 2.66 -15.15
N ASP A 164 9.40 3.27 -16.14
CA ASP A 164 8.95 3.32 -17.54
C ASP A 164 8.83 1.91 -18.15
N ARG A 165 9.84 1.06 -17.90
CA ARG A 165 9.82 -0.34 -18.35
C ARG A 165 8.65 -1.11 -17.73
N LEU A 166 8.36 -0.87 -16.46
CA LEU A 166 7.32 -1.58 -15.71
C LEU A 166 5.91 -1.02 -15.96
N ALA A 167 5.78 0.26 -16.31
CA ALA A 167 4.52 0.92 -16.65
C ALA A 167 3.81 0.29 -17.86
N ALA A 168 4.55 -0.43 -18.70
CA ALA A 168 3.96 -1.22 -19.78
C ALA A 168 3.11 -2.41 -19.26
N CYS A 169 3.33 -2.86 -18.02
CA CYS A 169 2.74 -4.07 -17.47
C CYS A 169 1.72 -3.84 -16.34
N CYS A 170 1.67 -2.66 -15.74
CA CYS A 170 0.77 -2.31 -14.62
C CYS A 170 -0.03 -1.03 -14.88
N ASP A 171 -0.94 -0.72 -13.97
CA ASP A 171 -1.78 0.48 -13.96
C ASP A 171 -1.31 1.52 -12.95
N GLU A 172 -0.69 1.09 -11.84
CA GLU A 172 -0.27 1.94 -10.72
C GLU A 172 0.98 1.35 -10.05
N PHE A 173 1.74 2.20 -9.36
CA PHE A 173 2.82 1.80 -8.46
C PHE A 173 2.46 2.11 -7.01
N LEU A 174 2.75 1.15 -6.12
CA LEU A 174 2.75 1.36 -4.68
C LEU A 174 4.21 1.38 -4.20
N ILE A 175 4.66 2.46 -3.58
CA ILE A 175 6.04 2.60 -3.10
C ILE A 175 6.04 2.56 -1.57
N HIS A 176 6.47 1.44 -0.99
CA HIS A 176 6.70 1.34 0.44
C HIS A 176 8.11 1.81 0.80
N ALA A 177 8.21 2.87 1.60
CA ALA A 177 9.47 3.38 2.15
C ALA A 177 9.76 2.70 3.50
N VAL A 178 10.34 1.51 3.44
CA VAL A 178 10.46 0.57 4.57
C VAL A 178 11.24 1.16 5.76
N ASP A 179 12.27 1.96 5.49
CA ASP A 179 13.15 2.49 6.54
C ASP A 179 12.40 3.43 7.51
N VAL A 180 11.23 3.95 7.11
CA VAL A 180 10.35 4.82 7.91
C VAL A 180 8.95 4.23 8.18
N GLU A 181 8.60 3.10 7.56
CA GLU A 181 7.28 2.50 7.65
C GLU A 181 6.93 2.02 9.08
N GLY A 182 5.75 2.44 9.56
CA GLY A 182 5.26 2.12 10.91
C GLY A 182 6.04 2.75 12.07
N ARG A 183 7.07 3.57 11.80
CA ARG A 183 7.88 4.25 12.83
C ARG A 183 7.35 5.62 13.23
N CYS A 184 6.40 6.19 12.49
CA CYS A 184 5.88 7.55 12.67
C CYS A 184 7.01 8.61 12.84
N ALA A 185 8.12 8.43 12.11
CA ALA A 185 9.34 9.21 12.26
C ALA A 185 9.54 10.25 11.12
N GLY A 186 8.52 10.44 10.28
CA GLY A 186 8.56 11.31 9.09
C GLY A 186 8.81 10.54 7.79
N ILE A 187 8.72 11.26 6.68
CA ILE A 187 8.79 10.70 5.31
C ILE A 187 10.22 10.68 4.75
N GLU A 188 10.46 9.82 3.77
CA GLU A 188 11.67 9.83 2.94
C GLU A 188 11.59 10.95 1.88
N THR A 189 11.93 12.18 2.28
CA THR A 189 11.77 13.37 1.43
C THR A 189 12.50 13.29 0.07
N ASP A 190 13.72 12.75 0.05
CA ASP A 190 14.50 12.57 -1.19
C ASP A 190 13.78 11.64 -2.17
N LEU A 191 13.21 10.54 -1.67
CA LEU A 191 12.44 9.58 -2.47
C LEU A 191 11.18 10.23 -3.03
N VAL A 192 10.42 10.94 -2.19
CA VAL A 192 9.20 11.61 -2.63
C VAL A 192 9.48 12.67 -3.70
N ALA A 193 10.53 13.47 -3.52
CA ALA A 193 10.96 14.46 -4.52
C ALA A 193 11.39 13.78 -5.83
N TYR A 194 12.12 12.67 -5.75
CA TYR A 194 12.51 11.88 -6.91
C TYR A 194 11.28 11.33 -7.66
N LEU A 195 10.34 10.71 -6.95
CA LEU A 195 9.11 10.17 -7.55
C LEU A 195 8.25 11.27 -8.16
N GLY A 196 8.18 12.45 -7.53
CA GLY A 196 7.43 13.61 -8.02
C GLY A 196 7.91 14.15 -9.38
N GLY A 197 9.17 13.90 -9.74
CA GLY A 197 9.74 14.25 -11.05
C GLY A 197 9.38 13.27 -12.17
N TRP A 198 8.83 12.10 -11.87
CA TRP A 198 8.43 11.11 -12.87
C TRP A 198 7.01 11.37 -13.39
N GLN A 199 6.88 11.57 -14.71
CA GLN A 199 5.60 11.88 -15.37
C GLN A 199 4.98 10.62 -16.00
N GLY A 200 4.71 9.61 -15.18
CA GLY A 200 4.21 8.30 -15.63
C GLY A 200 2.83 7.94 -15.10
N LEU A 201 2.71 6.69 -14.66
CA LEU A 201 1.50 6.16 -14.02
C LEU A 201 1.29 6.76 -12.62
N PRO A 202 0.07 6.64 -12.05
CA PRO A 202 -0.16 6.96 -10.65
C PRO A 202 0.84 6.25 -9.73
N VAL A 203 1.29 6.98 -8.71
CA VAL A 203 2.19 6.48 -7.67
C VAL A 203 1.57 6.78 -6.31
N THR A 204 1.40 5.75 -5.51
CA THR A 204 0.98 5.87 -4.11
C THR A 204 2.19 5.65 -3.21
N TYR A 205 2.53 6.64 -2.39
CA TYR A 205 3.59 6.56 -1.39
C TYR A 205 3.03 6.08 -0.04
N ALA A 206 3.65 5.05 0.52
CA ALA A 206 3.32 4.51 1.83
C ALA A 206 4.60 4.43 2.69
N GLY A 207 4.65 5.17 3.80
CA GLY A 207 5.78 5.07 4.74
C GLY A 207 6.01 6.31 5.59
N GLY A 208 5.90 6.16 6.91
CA GLY A 208 6.41 7.14 7.88
C GLY A 208 5.59 8.41 8.10
N ILE A 209 4.49 8.63 7.35
CA ILE A 209 3.60 9.79 7.52
C ILE A 209 3.02 9.79 8.94
N ALA A 210 3.33 10.85 9.70
CA ALA A 210 2.92 10.99 11.09
C ALA A 210 2.05 12.24 11.34
N SER A 211 2.04 13.20 10.42
CA SER A 211 1.44 14.51 10.62
C SER A 211 0.90 15.14 9.34
N GLN A 212 0.12 16.22 9.48
CA GLN A 212 -0.33 17.01 8.32
C GLN A 212 0.85 17.67 7.58
N ALA A 213 1.91 18.04 8.31
CA ALA A 213 3.12 18.63 7.71
C ALA A 213 3.83 17.64 6.76
N ASP A 214 3.80 16.34 7.07
CA ASP A 214 4.32 15.31 6.16
C ASP A 214 3.51 15.24 4.87
N ILE A 215 2.17 15.30 4.98
CA ILE A 215 1.26 15.29 3.82
C ILE A 215 1.50 16.53 2.95
N ASP A 216 1.60 17.72 3.56
CA ASP A 216 1.86 18.97 2.83
C ASP A 216 3.23 18.93 2.15
N ARG A 217 4.22 18.25 2.76
CA ARG A 217 5.53 18.05 2.15
C ARG A 217 5.51 17.04 1.01
N ILE A 218 4.69 15.99 1.08
CA ILE A 218 4.44 15.10 -0.07
C ILE A 218 3.79 15.88 -1.22
N GLU A 219 2.80 16.71 -0.91
CA GLU A 219 2.14 17.54 -1.92
C GLU A 219 3.13 18.47 -2.61
N SER A 220 3.98 19.17 -1.83
CA SER A 220 4.97 20.09 -2.37
C SER A 220 6.08 19.39 -3.15
N LEU A 221 6.70 18.34 -2.61
CA LEU A 221 7.81 17.62 -3.27
C LEU A 221 7.32 16.79 -4.45
N GLY A 222 6.13 16.22 -4.34
CA GLY A 222 5.46 15.43 -5.37
C GLY A 222 4.77 16.28 -6.45
N SER A 223 4.79 17.61 -6.33
CA SER A 223 4.04 18.54 -7.20
C SER A 223 2.54 18.16 -7.34
N GLY A 224 1.95 17.65 -6.27
CA GLY A 224 0.57 17.17 -6.25
C GLY A 224 0.30 15.87 -7.02
N ASN A 225 1.32 15.20 -7.57
CA ASN A 225 1.18 14.01 -8.41
C ASN A 225 1.32 12.68 -7.65
N ILE A 226 1.76 12.71 -6.40
CA ILE A 226 1.95 11.52 -5.56
C ILE A 226 0.75 11.37 -4.65
N ASP A 227 0.07 10.22 -4.76
CA ASP A 227 -0.95 9.80 -3.81
C ASP A 227 -0.26 9.28 -2.53
N PHE A 228 -0.98 9.21 -1.42
CA PHE A 228 -0.37 8.85 -0.14
C PHE A 228 -1.26 7.95 0.72
N THR A 229 -0.61 7.14 1.55
CA THR A 229 -1.24 6.27 2.53
C THR A 229 -0.76 6.58 3.93
N VAL A 230 -1.71 6.63 4.88
CA VAL A 230 -1.44 6.78 6.30
C VAL A 230 -2.01 5.58 7.03
N GLY A 231 -1.16 4.86 7.76
CA GLY A 231 -1.54 3.74 8.62
C GLY A 231 -1.50 4.14 10.09
N SER A 232 -0.47 3.74 10.81
CA SER A 232 -0.32 3.82 12.27
C SER A 232 -0.53 5.20 12.92
N ALA A 233 -0.40 6.30 12.17
CA ALA A 233 -0.65 7.64 12.69
C ALA A 233 -2.14 8.02 12.78
N LEU A 234 -3.02 7.26 12.12
CA LEU A 234 -4.46 7.53 12.11
C LEU A 234 -5.17 7.06 13.38
N ASP A 235 -6.09 7.90 13.86
CA ASP A 235 -6.99 7.62 14.99
C ASP A 235 -7.83 6.34 14.83
N ILE A 236 -8.29 6.03 13.62
CA ILE A 236 -9.02 4.77 13.34
C ILE A 236 -8.16 3.52 13.56
N PHE A 237 -6.84 3.68 13.64
CA PHE A 237 -5.86 2.65 14.00
C PHE A 237 -5.16 2.93 15.33
N GLY A 238 -5.80 3.70 16.23
CA GLY A 238 -5.26 4.00 17.56
C GLY A 238 -4.13 5.04 17.59
N GLY A 239 -3.79 5.64 16.44
CA GLY A 239 -2.83 6.73 16.34
C GLY A 239 -3.39 8.07 16.85
N HIS A 240 -2.50 9.05 17.01
CA HIS A 240 -2.87 10.40 17.46
C HIS A 240 -2.33 11.51 16.56
N GLY A 241 -1.64 11.14 15.47
CA GLY A 241 -1.00 12.11 14.57
C GLY A 241 -1.98 12.77 13.61
N LEU A 242 -2.96 12.01 13.15
CA LEU A 242 -3.93 12.43 12.13
C LEU A 242 -5.32 11.87 12.42
N ARG A 243 -6.35 12.66 12.13
CA ARG A 243 -7.75 12.23 12.21
C ARG A 243 -8.24 11.75 10.86
N TYR A 244 -8.75 10.52 10.81
CA TYR A 244 -9.30 9.95 9.59
C TYR A 244 -10.42 10.82 9.01
N ALA A 245 -11.32 11.34 9.86
CA ALA A 245 -12.45 12.14 9.41
C ALA A 245 -12.00 13.41 8.67
N GLU A 246 -10.89 14.03 9.08
CA GLU A 246 -10.32 15.22 8.45
C GLU A 246 -9.70 14.88 7.08
N LEU A 247 -8.97 13.77 6.98
CA LEU A 247 -8.43 13.29 5.70
C LEU A 247 -9.54 12.87 4.75
N ALA A 248 -10.51 12.10 5.24
CA ALA A 248 -11.68 11.72 4.47
C ALA A 248 -12.40 12.98 3.98
N LYS A 249 -12.61 14.00 4.83
CA LYS A 249 -13.22 15.29 4.46
C LYS A 249 -12.47 16.00 3.33
N ARG A 250 -11.15 16.09 3.44
CA ARG A 250 -10.29 16.83 2.51
C ARG A 250 -10.11 16.12 1.16
N TYR A 251 -9.99 14.79 1.17
CA TYR A 251 -9.59 13.99 -0.01
C TYR A 251 -10.69 13.10 -0.58
N GLY A 252 -11.82 12.94 0.13
CA GLY A 252 -13.04 12.37 -0.43
C GLY A 252 -13.80 13.40 -1.29
N PRO A 253 -14.84 12.98 -2.03
CA PRO A 253 -15.63 13.88 -2.85
C PRO A 253 -16.28 15.01 -2.04
N SER A 254 -16.40 16.17 -2.68
CA SER A 254 -16.84 17.45 -2.09
C SER A 254 -18.32 17.45 -1.67
N ASP A 255 -19.16 16.65 -2.35
CA ASP A 255 -20.60 16.58 -2.10
C ASP A 255 -20.93 15.46 -1.10
N ARG A 256 -20.60 15.67 0.17
CA ARG A 256 -21.18 14.85 1.24
C ARG A 256 -22.44 15.51 1.78
N PRO A 257 -23.59 14.82 1.86
CA PRO A 257 -24.61 15.22 2.81
C PRO A 257 -24.02 15.08 4.22
N ASP A 258 -24.15 16.13 5.04
CA ASP A 258 -23.69 16.13 6.43
C ASP A 258 -24.18 14.87 7.16
N GLN A 259 -23.27 13.95 7.47
CA GLN A 259 -23.58 12.82 8.34
C GLN A 259 -23.58 13.36 9.77
N VAL A 260 -24.79 13.46 10.34
CA VAL A 260 -25.01 13.64 11.78
C VAL A 260 -24.54 12.36 12.45
N ASP A 261 -23.48 12.44 13.25
CA ASP A 261 -23.04 11.37 14.14
C ASP A 261 -24.20 10.99 15.08
N ILE A 262 -24.61 9.72 15.07
CA ILE A 262 -25.50 9.10 16.08
C ILE A 262 -24.66 8.09 16.86
#